data_AF-A0A7V9UAZ9-F1
#
_entry.id   AF-A0A7V9UAZ9-F1
#
_cell.length_a   1.000
_cell.length_b   1.000
_cell.length_c   1.000
_cell.angle_alpha   90.00
_cell.angle_beta   90.00
_cell.angle_gamma   90.00
#
_symmetry.space_group_name_H-M   'P 1'
#
loop_
_entity.id
_entity.type
_entity.pdbx_description
1 polymer ?
#
loop_
_entity_poly.entity_id
_entity_poly.type
_entity_poly.pdbx_seq_one_letter_code
_entity_poly.pdbx_strand_id
1 'polypeptide(L)' 'YAAGINVIDWSDPSNPAEIGHFFGSGDDYANYWSAYWHNGRIYGNDRTRGFDVFRPKGLQLNQ' A
#
# COMPACT_ATOMS: atom_id res chain seq x y z
N TYR A 1 -11.60 8.56 7.51
CA TYR A 1 -10.35 7.91 7.10
C TYR A 1 -10.54 7.32 5.71
N ALA A 2 -10.81 8.20 4.74
CA ALA A 2 -10.75 7.85 3.32
C ALA A 2 -9.33 8.18 2.89
N ALA A 3 -8.45 7.22 3.09
CA ALA A 3 -7.05 7.31 2.73
C ALA A 3 -6.67 5.93 2.22
N GLY A 4 -5.94 5.93 1.12
CA GLY A 4 -5.47 4.73 0.48
C GLY A 4 -4.31 4.09 1.22
N ILE A 5 -3.43 3.49 0.46
CA ILE A 5 -2.16 2.95 0.93
C ILE A 5 -1.05 3.78 0.32
N ASN A 6 -0.07 4.18 1.13
CA ASN A 6 1.21 4.71 0.69
C ASN A 6 2.29 3.70 1.04
N VAL A 7 3.26 3.51 0.14
CA VAL A 7 4.42 2.66 0.33
C VAL A 7 5.63 3.57 0.43
N ILE A 8 6.27 3.58 1.59
CA ILE A 8 7.40 4.46 1.89
C ILE A 8 8.65 3.60 2.04
N ASP A 9 9.71 3.95 1.31
CA ASP A 9 11.05 3.43 1.49
C ASP A 9 11.74 4.20 2.63
N TRP A 10 12.19 3.44 3.64
CA TRP A 10 12.88 3.95 4.83
C TRP A 10 14.35 3.49 4.87
N SER A 11 14.92 3.05 3.75
CA SER A 11 16.31 2.59 3.67
C SER A 11 17.31 3.68 4.05
N ASP A 12 16.99 4.96 3.80
CA ASP A 12 17.64 6.13 4.40
C ASP A 12 16.66 6.84 5.35
N PRO A 13 16.79 6.66 6.68
CA PRO A 13 15.90 7.29 7.65
C PRO A 13 15.92 8.82 7.64
N SER A 14 16.98 9.45 7.11
CA SER A 14 17.09 10.91 6.99
C SER A 14 16.39 11.47 5.76
N ASN A 15 16.07 10.60 4.78
CA ASN A 15 15.42 10.97 3.52
C ASN A 15 14.41 9.90 3.08
N PRO A 16 13.29 9.72 3.80
CA PRO A 16 12.25 8.78 3.41
C PRO A 16 11.58 9.19 2.11
N ALA A 17 11.28 8.21 1.26
CA ALA A 17 10.68 8.45 -0.06
C ALA A 17 9.43 7.60 -0.27
N GLU A 18 8.35 8.21 -0.76
CA GLU A 18 7.21 7.43 -1.26
C GLU A 18 7.58 6.76 -2.59
N ILE A 19 7.43 5.44 -2.63
CA ILE A 19 7.75 4.60 -3.80
C ILE A 19 6.51 3.96 -4.43
N GLY A 20 5.32 4.28 -3.93
CA GLY A 20 4.05 3.88 -4.52
C GLY A 20 2.85 4.24 -3.66
N HIS A 21 1.67 4.27 -4.28
CA HIS A 21 0.42 4.48 -3.58
C HIS A 21 -0.77 3.83 -4.30
N PHE A 22 -1.89 3.72 -3.59
CA PHE A 22 -3.20 3.39 -4.15
C PHE A 22 -4.27 4.14 -3.36
N PHE A 23 -5.03 5.03 -4.00
CA PHE A 23 -6.05 5.87 -3.34
C PHE A 23 -7.51 5.52 -3.68
N GLY A 24 -7.74 4.49 -4.52
CA GLY A 24 -9.06 4.29 -5.14
C GLY A 24 -9.36 5.35 -6.20
N SER A 25 -10.46 5.22 -6.93
CA SER A 25 -10.85 6.18 -7.98
C SER A 25 -12.36 6.33 -8.12
N GLY A 26 -12.85 7.54 -8.36
CA GLY A 26 -14.27 7.81 -8.58
C GLY A 26 -15.09 7.52 -7.31
N ASP A 27 -16.17 6.77 -7.45
CA ASP A 27 -17.03 6.34 -6.33
C ASP A 27 -16.37 5.26 -5.46
N ASP A 28 -15.26 4.67 -5.94
CA ASP A 28 -14.50 3.66 -5.23
C ASP A 28 -13.48 4.30 -4.29
N TYR A 29 -13.98 4.88 -3.19
CA TYR A 29 -13.14 5.45 -2.14
C TYR A 29 -12.43 4.32 -1.37
N ALA A 30 -11.10 4.27 -1.49
CA ALA A 30 -10.29 3.37 -0.68
C ALA A 30 -10.43 3.72 0.81
N ASN A 31 -10.91 2.77 1.59
CA ASN A 31 -11.19 2.92 3.03
C ASN A 31 -10.54 1.78 3.80
N TYR A 32 -9.22 1.74 3.73
CA TYR A 32 -8.44 0.73 4.42
C TYR A 32 -8.37 1.03 5.92
N TRP A 33 -8.69 0.01 6.73
CA TRP A 33 -8.47 0.08 8.17
C TRP A 33 -7.05 -0.39 8.54
N SER A 34 -6.46 -1.27 7.73
CA SER A 34 -5.09 -1.74 7.91
C SER A 34 -4.47 -2.18 6.58
N ALA A 35 -3.14 -2.19 6.56
CA ALA A 35 -2.33 -2.74 5.48
C ALA A 35 -1.14 -3.49 6.08
N TYR A 36 -0.88 -4.71 5.61
CA TYR A 36 0.20 -5.57 6.09
C TYR A 36 1.12 -5.99 4.96
N TRP A 37 2.42 -5.92 5.19
CA TRP A 37 3.42 -6.45 4.26
C TRP A 37 3.77 -7.90 4.59
N HIS A 38 3.73 -8.78 3.60
CA HIS A 38 4.23 -10.15 3.74
C HIS A 38 4.65 -10.71 2.37
N ASN A 39 5.84 -11.31 2.29
CA ASN A 39 6.38 -11.99 1.10
C ASN A 39 6.19 -11.21 -0.22
N GLY A 40 6.53 -9.91 -0.21
CA GLY A 40 6.49 -9.09 -1.42
C GLY A 40 5.12 -8.56 -1.81
N ARG A 41 4.13 -8.65 -0.91
CA ARG A 41 2.75 -8.22 -1.13
C ARG A 41 2.25 -7.38 0.03
N ILE A 42 1.30 -6.50 -0.29
CA ILE A 42 0.55 -5.72 0.69
C ILE A 42 -0.87 -6.30 0.74
N TYR A 43 -1.35 -6.58 1.94
CA TYR A 43 -2.67 -7.12 2.22
C TYR A 43 -3.47 -6.06 2.95
N GLY A 44 -4.52 -5.55 2.33
CA GLY A 44 -5.34 -4.47 2.88
C GLY A 44 -6.79 -4.92 3.07
N ASN A 45 -7.39 -4.57 4.20
CA ASN A 45 -8.83 -4.74 4.40
C ASN A 45 -9.55 -3.40 4.17
N ASP A 46 -10.28 -3.34 3.07
CA ASP A 46 -11.13 -2.21 2.70
C ASP A 46 -12.53 -2.39 3.29
N ARG A 47 -13.04 -1.35 3.94
CA ARG A 47 -14.34 -1.43 4.64
C ARG A 47 -15.53 -1.64 3.69
N THR A 48 -15.37 -1.32 2.41
CA THR A 48 -16.42 -1.39 1.38
C THR A 48 -16.17 -2.56 0.42
N ARG A 49 -14.94 -2.73 -0.06
CA ARG A 49 -14.56 -3.75 -1.06
C ARG A 49 -14.13 -5.08 -0.46
N GLY A 50 -13.89 -5.13 0.85
CA GLY A 50 -13.45 -6.34 1.54
C GLY A 50 -11.94 -6.43 1.63
N PHE A 51 -11.29 -7.15 0.71
CA PHE A 51 -9.87 -7.48 0.82
C PHE A 51 -9.13 -7.36 -0.50
N ASP A 52 -8.05 -6.58 -0.48
CA ASP A 52 -7.18 -6.37 -1.64
C ASP A 52 -5.77 -6.87 -1.37
N VAL A 53 -5.14 -7.36 -2.43
CA VAL A 53 -3.73 -7.79 -2.41
C VAL A 53 -2.97 -7.04 -3.49
N PHE A 54 -1.99 -6.23 -3.06
CA PHE A 54 -1.14 -5.47 -3.96
C PHE A 54 0.25 -6.10 -4.07
N ARG A 55 0.86 -5.92 -5.23
CA ARG A 55 2.29 -6.16 -5.44
C ARG A 55 2.91 -4.84 -5.94
N PRO A 56 3.89 -4.27 -5.24
CA PRO A 56 4.60 -3.09 -5.74
C PRO A 56 5.30 -3.41 -7.06
N LYS A 57 5.17 -2.52 -8.04
CA LYS A 57 5.88 -2.64 -9.32
C LYS A 57 7.30 -2.11 -9.15
N GLY A 58 8.28 -2.83 -9.68
CA GLY A 58 9.69 -2.39 -9.68
C GLY A 58 10.47 -2.67 -8.39
N LEU A 59 9.83 -3.22 -7.34
CA LEU A 59 10.53 -3.64 -6.14
C LEU A 59 11.32 -4.93 -6.41
N GLN A 60 12.66 -4.85 -6.38
CA GLN A 60 13.54 -6.02 -6.37
C GLN A 60 13.74 -6.45 -4.92
N LEU A 61 13.21 -7.61 -4.57
CA LEU A 61 13.46 -8.23 -3.29
C LEU A 61 14.70 -9.11 -3.45
N ASN A 62 15.73 -8.82 -2.65
CA ASN A 62 16.85 -9.74 -2.50
C ASN A 62 16.28 -10.99 -1.80
N GLN A 63 16.12 -12.08 -2.57
CA GLN A 63 15.77 -13.40 -2.04
C GLN A 63 17.02 -14.07 -1.48
#